data_AF-A0A1F8PAL6-F1
#
_entry.id   AF-A0A1F8PAL6-F1
#
_cell.length_a   1.000
_cell.length_b   1.000
_cell.length_c   1.000
_cell.angle_alpha   90.00
_cell.angle_beta   90.00
_cell.angle_gamma   90.00
#
_symmetry.space_group_name_H-M   'P 1'
#
loop_
_entity.id
_entity.type
_entity.pdbx_description
1 polymer ?
#
loop_
_entity_poly.entity_id
_entity_poly.type
_entity_poly.pdbx_seq_one_letter_code
_entity_poly.pdbx_strand_id
1 'polypeptide(L)'
;MTALTGVALWITLATVFPGLVTIAVIYGAFAIVAPDMMQGNPDIIAFDSEWMWVAIAVTIMILTQACGILLEELLVTKRWLGPEERKIKIFDQTVAGNLKEITLNPYIEYQGLYFLLVQLKESDDAQGHLGRIAAQFFLTNNTLVSYVIGIVATLVLAFTREPIFPLPAVFYLCGLAVCLVLSYFVAVIRFRVMAKSLRSIREIKKQNGSDASKPEEINVRIL
;
A
#
# COMPACT_ATOMS: atom_id res chain seq x y z
N MET A 1 -20.77 0.14 17.01
CA MET A 1 -21.08 -0.60 15.77
C MET A 1 -20.29 -0.07 14.57
N THR A 2 -20.15 1.24 14.42
CA THR A 2 -19.33 1.91 13.37
C THR A 2 -17.89 1.40 13.26
N ALA A 3 -17.21 1.11 14.38
CA ALA A 3 -15.85 0.55 14.39
C ALA A 3 -15.74 -0.82 13.68
N LEU A 4 -16.70 -1.72 13.92
CA LEU A 4 -16.76 -3.04 13.29
C LEU A 4 -17.06 -2.92 11.79
N THR A 5 -17.92 -1.98 11.40
CA THR A 5 -18.24 -1.70 9.99
C THR A 5 -17.03 -1.18 9.22
N GLY A 6 -16.23 -0.28 9.83
CA GLY A 6 -15.01 0.24 9.22
C GLY A 6 -13.94 -0.82 9.01
N VAL A 7 -13.70 -1.68 10.01
CA VAL A 7 -12.75 -2.80 9.90
C VAL A 7 -13.22 -3.82 8.87
N ALA A 8 -14.51 -4.17 8.86
CA ALA A 8 -15.08 -5.07 7.86
C ALA A 8 -14.91 -4.53 6.44
N LEU A 9 -15.17 -3.23 6.21
CA LEU A 9 -15.00 -2.60 4.90
C LEU A 9 -13.55 -2.70 4.40
N TRP A 10 -12.57 -2.39 5.24
CA TRP A 10 -11.16 -2.47 4.87
C TRP A 10 -10.70 -3.90 4.58
N ILE A 11 -11.19 -4.87 5.34
CA ILE A 11 -10.92 -6.29 5.09
C ILE A 11 -11.55 -6.73 3.77
N THR A 12 -12.80 -6.36 3.50
CA THR A 12 -13.49 -6.65 2.24
C THR A 12 -12.76 -6.02 1.05
N LEU A 13 -12.29 -4.78 1.16
CA LEU A 13 -11.48 -4.15 0.11
C LEU A 13 -10.14 -4.86 -0.10
N ALA A 14 -9.50 -5.31 0.99
CA ALA A 14 -8.24 -6.03 0.95
C ALA A 14 -8.36 -7.46 0.37
N THR A 15 -9.57 -7.97 0.16
CA THR A 15 -9.82 -9.28 -0.47
C THR A 15 -10.42 -9.16 -1.87
N VAL A 16 -11.37 -8.23 -2.08
CA VAL A 16 -12.03 -8.02 -3.38
C VAL A 16 -11.06 -7.47 -4.42
N PHE A 17 -10.27 -6.44 -4.09
CA PHE A 17 -9.36 -5.83 -5.08
C PHE A 17 -8.28 -6.80 -5.57
N PRO A 18 -7.60 -7.57 -4.72
CA PRO A 18 -6.70 -8.63 -5.21
C PRO A 18 -7.43 -9.70 -6.03
N GLY A 19 -8.66 -10.05 -5.68
CA GLY A 19 -9.49 -10.94 -6.50
C GLY A 19 -9.69 -10.41 -7.92
N LEU A 20 -9.98 -9.12 -8.06
CA LEU A 20 -10.08 -8.44 -9.35
C LEU A 20 -8.74 -8.45 -10.11
N VAL A 21 -7.62 -8.22 -9.41
CA VAL A 21 -6.29 -8.34 -10.04
C VAL A 21 -6.06 -9.76 -10.56
N THR A 22 -6.42 -10.79 -9.78
CA THR A 22 -6.33 -12.20 -10.21
C THR A 22 -7.13 -12.46 -11.48
N ILE A 23 -8.36 -11.94 -11.56
CA ILE A 23 -9.19 -12.05 -12.76
C ILE A 23 -8.50 -11.39 -13.97
N ALA A 24 -7.99 -10.17 -13.80
CA ALA A 24 -7.31 -9.44 -14.88
C ALA A 24 -6.06 -10.16 -15.39
N VAL A 25 -5.23 -10.71 -14.49
CA VAL A 25 -3.97 -11.38 -14.90
C VAL A 25 -4.22 -12.75 -15.51
N ILE A 26 -5.26 -13.47 -15.09
CA ILE A 26 -5.68 -14.71 -15.73
C ILE A 26 -6.24 -14.41 -17.12
N TYR A 27 -7.10 -13.40 -17.24
CA TYR A 27 -7.61 -12.97 -18.54
C TYR A 27 -6.48 -12.61 -19.50
N GLY A 28 -5.50 -11.81 -19.07
CA GLY A 28 -4.34 -11.50 -19.90
C GLY A 28 -3.56 -12.75 -20.34
N ALA A 29 -3.46 -13.76 -19.48
CA ALA A 29 -2.82 -15.03 -19.84
C ALA A 29 -3.59 -15.76 -20.96
N PHE A 30 -4.91 -15.86 -20.87
CA PHE A 30 -5.74 -16.44 -21.93
C PHE A 30 -5.71 -15.60 -23.21
N ALA A 31 -5.83 -14.28 -23.10
CA ALA A 31 -5.86 -13.38 -24.24
C ALA A 31 -4.59 -13.42 -25.08
N ILE A 32 -3.45 -13.64 -24.43
CA ILE A 32 -2.13 -13.62 -25.08
C ILE A 32 -1.70 -15.00 -25.55
N VAL A 33 -1.99 -16.05 -24.77
CA VAL A 33 -1.50 -17.41 -25.03
C VAL A 33 -2.52 -18.28 -25.77
N ALA A 34 -3.81 -18.07 -25.54
CA ALA A 34 -4.89 -18.89 -26.09
C ALA A 34 -6.09 -18.02 -26.55
N PRO A 35 -5.88 -17.07 -27.49
CA PRO A 35 -6.93 -16.15 -27.94
C PRO A 35 -8.12 -16.87 -28.58
N ASP A 36 -7.90 -18.05 -29.15
CA ASP A 36 -8.92 -18.94 -29.72
C ASP A 36 -9.93 -19.41 -28.66
N MET A 37 -9.50 -19.65 -27.40
CA MET A 37 -10.40 -20.02 -26.31
C MET A 37 -11.32 -18.88 -25.88
N MET A 38 -10.93 -17.64 -26.15
CA MET A 38 -11.77 -16.48 -25.83
C MET A 38 -12.86 -16.26 -26.89
N GLN A 39 -12.72 -16.87 -28.07
CA GLN A 39 -13.68 -16.74 -29.18
C GLN A 39 -14.71 -17.89 -29.19
N GLY A 40 -14.53 -18.92 -28.35
CA GLY A 40 -15.39 -20.10 -28.29
C GLY A 40 -16.27 -20.14 -27.03
N ASN A 41 -17.58 -20.06 -27.23
CA ASN A 41 -18.68 -20.15 -26.26
C ASN A 41 -18.93 -18.92 -25.36
N PRO A 42 -20.02 -18.15 -25.58
CA PRO A 42 -20.44 -17.06 -24.70
C PRO A 42 -20.81 -17.53 -23.28
N ASP A 43 -21.06 -18.83 -23.09
CA ASP A 43 -21.51 -19.39 -21.82
C ASP A 43 -20.39 -19.93 -20.92
N ILE A 44 -19.15 -20.09 -21.44
CA ILE A 44 -18.08 -20.74 -20.66
C ILE A 44 -17.19 -19.70 -19.97
N ILE A 45 -16.88 -18.56 -20.61
CA ILE A 45 -16.21 -17.44 -19.94
C ILE A 45 -16.56 -16.11 -20.60
N ALA A 46 -17.50 -15.35 -20.02
CA ALA A 46 -17.87 -14.01 -20.46
C ALA A 46 -16.78 -12.98 -20.09
N PHE A 47 -15.65 -13.06 -20.79
CA PHE A 47 -14.49 -12.21 -20.55
C PHE A 47 -14.63 -10.77 -21.07
N ASP A 48 -15.61 -10.50 -21.94
CA ASP A 48 -15.90 -9.17 -22.48
C ASP A 48 -16.90 -8.37 -21.59
N SER A 49 -17.03 -8.77 -20.33
CA SER A 49 -17.95 -8.14 -19.37
C SER A 49 -17.38 -6.84 -18.79
N GLU A 50 -18.24 -5.91 -18.40
CA GLU A 50 -17.87 -4.65 -17.71
C GLU A 50 -16.96 -4.91 -16.48
N TRP A 51 -17.14 -6.05 -15.83
CA TRP A 51 -16.32 -6.50 -14.70
C TRP A 51 -14.85 -6.72 -15.07
N MET A 52 -14.54 -7.12 -16.30
CA MET A 52 -13.16 -7.24 -16.78
C MET A 52 -12.49 -5.88 -16.88
N TRP A 53 -13.19 -4.89 -17.43
CA TRP A 53 -12.69 -3.51 -17.51
C TRP A 53 -12.45 -2.93 -16.12
N VAL A 54 -13.34 -3.19 -15.17
CA VAL A 54 -13.14 -2.83 -13.76
C VAL A 54 -11.90 -3.52 -13.18
N ALA A 55 -11.71 -4.81 -13.45
CA ALA A 55 -10.55 -5.56 -12.98
C ALA A 55 -9.22 -5.02 -13.52
N ILE A 56 -9.17 -4.67 -14.81
CA ILE A 56 -8.01 -4.03 -15.44
C ILE A 56 -7.77 -2.65 -14.83
N ALA A 57 -8.81 -1.82 -14.68
CA ALA A 57 -8.70 -0.48 -14.09
C ALA A 57 -8.19 -0.53 -12.64
N VAL A 58 -8.69 -1.48 -11.83
CA VAL A 58 -8.23 -1.71 -10.46
C VAL A 58 -6.76 -2.13 -10.45
N THR A 59 -6.34 -2.99 -11.38
CA THR A 59 -4.94 -3.41 -11.51
C THR A 59 -4.03 -2.21 -11.84
N ILE A 60 -4.43 -1.35 -12.78
CA ILE A 60 -3.69 -0.13 -13.14
C ILE A 60 -3.62 0.84 -11.95
N MET A 61 -4.74 1.02 -11.22
CA MET A 61 -4.79 1.86 -10.04
C MET A 61 -3.81 1.39 -8.97
N ILE A 62 -3.79 0.08 -8.66
CA ILE A 62 -2.88 -0.50 -7.67
C ILE A 62 -1.42 -0.32 -8.10
N LEU A 63 -1.09 -0.55 -9.36
CA LEU A 63 0.25 -0.33 -9.89
C LEU A 63 0.67 1.14 -9.83
N THR A 64 -0.24 2.06 -10.14
CA THR A 64 0.00 3.51 -10.04
C THR A 64 0.32 3.90 -8.59
N GLN A 65 -0.44 3.40 -7.62
CA GLN A 65 -0.18 3.61 -6.20
C GLN A 65 1.15 3.00 -5.76
N ALA A 66 1.49 1.81 -6.25
CA ALA A 66 2.76 1.15 -5.95
C ALA A 66 3.95 1.97 -6.46
N CYS A 67 3.89 2.45 -7.70
CA CYS A 67 4.90 3.35 -8.26
C CYS A 67 5.01 4.66 -7.47
N GLY A 68 3.89 5.25 -7.05
CA GLY A 68 3.89 6.46 -6.21
C GLY A 68 4.63 6.25 -4.89
N ILE A 69 4.40 5.14 -4.21
CA ILE A 69 5.09 4.79 -2.94
C ILE A 69 6.60 4.58 -3.17
N LEU A 70 6.98 3.92 -4.26
CA LEU A 70 8.41 3.71 -4.57
C LEU A 70 9.11 5.02 -4.93
N LEU A 71 8.42 5.89 -5.67
CA LEU A 71 8.93 7.23 -5.98
C LEU A 71 9.10 8.05 -4.69
N GLU A 72 8.14 7.99 -3.77
CA GLU A 72 8.22 8.64 -2.47
C GLU A 72 9.40 8.13 -1.63
N GLU A 73 9.58 6.82 -1.52
CA GLU A 73 10.74 6.22 -0.84
C GLU A 73 12.06 6.64 -1.49
N LEU A 74 12.10 6.74 -2.82
CA LEU A 74 13.27 7.22 -3.55
C LEU A 74 13.56 8.69 -3.28
N LEU A 75 12.53 9.55 -3.28
CA LEU A 75 12.64 10.98 -2.96
C LEU A 75 13.17 11.21 -1.53
N VAL A 76 12.67 10.41 -0.58
CA VAL A 76 13.09 10.47 0.82
C VAL A 76 14.52 9.94 0.98
N THR A 77 14.82 8.76 0.42
CA THR A 77 16.14 8.12 0.57
C THR A 77 17.25 8.88 -0.14
N LYS A 78 16.98 9.43 -1.33
CA LYS A 78 17.95 10.22 -2.10
C LYS A 78 17.98 11.69 -1.72
N ARG A 79 17.17 12.09 -0.74
CA ARG A 79 17.06 13.47 -0.24
C ARG A 79 16.81 14.49 -1.36
N TRP A 80 15.93 14.14 -2.29
CA TRP A 80 15.58 14.98 -3.44
C TRP A 80 14.68 16.16 -3.07
N LEU A 81 14.08 16.16 -1.88
CA LEU A 81 13.28 17.29 -1.37
C LEU A 81 14.16 18.49 -0.95
N GLY A 82 15.46 18.48 -1.21
CA GLY A 82 16.37 19.59 -0.92
C GLY A 82 17.00 19.46 0.47
N PRO A 83 17.50 20.58 1.04
CA PRO A 83 18.40 20.56 2.20
C PRO A 83 17.77 19.85 3.42
N GLU A 84 18.62 19.15 4.17
CA GLU A 84 18.24 18.42 5.39
C GLU A 84 17.61 19.31 6.45
N GLU A 85 17.91 20.61 6.44
CA GLU A 85 17.35 21.57 7.36
C GLU A 85 16.73 22.73 6.58
N ARG A 86 15.43 22.92 6.76
CA ARG A 86 14.71 24.10 6.26
C ARG A 86 14.30 24.94 7.45
N LYS A 87 14.76 26.19 7.50
CA LYS A 87 14.24 27.16 8.47
C LYS A 87 12.89 27.66 7.99
N ILE A 88 11.84 27.32 8.72
CA ILE A 88 10.48 27.75 8.42
C ILE A 88 10.05 28.70 9.53
N LYS A 89 9.50 29.86 9.14
CA LYS A 89 8.92 30.80 10.09
C LYS A 89 7.47 30.40 10.34
N ILE A 90 7.16 29.97 11.56
CA ILE A 90 5.81 29.62 11.97
C ILE A 90 5.32 30.73 12.91
N PHE A 91 4.06 31.12 12.77
CA PHE A 91 3.44 32.04 13.72
C PHE A 91 3.28 31.35 15.07
N ASP A 92 3.83 31.96 16.12
CA ASP A 92 3.66 31.47 17.47
C ASP A 92 2.21 31.73 17.92
N GLN A 93 1.42 30.66 18.05
CA GLN A 93 0.02 30.77 18.49
C GLN A 93 -0.11 31.21 19.94
N THR A 94 0.97 31.15 20.73
CA THR A 94 0.98 31.56 22.14
C THR A 94 1.34 33.03 22.36
N VAL A 95 1.94 33.69 21.36
CA VAL A 95 2.35 35.10 21.47
C VAL A 95 1.99 35.84 20.18
N ALA A 96 0.94 36.67 20.26
CA ALA A 96 0.46 37.47 19.12
C ALA A 96 1.60 38.29 18.49
N GLY A 97 1.94 37.98 17.24
CA GLY A 97 2.86 38.76 16.42
C GLY A 97 4.32 38.27 16.34
N ASN A 98 4.70 37.20 17.07
CA ASN A 98 6.05 36.66 16.97
C ASN A 98 6.16 35.52 15.94
N LEU A 99 7.09 35.68 14.99
CA LEU A 99 7.51 34.63 14.07
C LEU A 99 8.60 33.81 14.75
N LYS A 100 8.31 32.53 15.05
CA LYS A 100 9.31 31.59 15.54
C LYS A 100 9.96 30.91 14.34
N GLU A 101 11.28 31.04 14.22
CA GLU A 101 12.05 30.23 13.27
C GLU A 101 12.22 28.84 13.86
N ILE A 102 11.66 27.84 13.19
CA ILE A 102 11.83 26.44 13.52
C ILE A 102 12.68 25.82 12.41
N THR A 103 13.79 25.19 12.81
CA THR A 103 14.60 24.38 11.91
C THR A 103 13.88 23.05 11.74
N LEU A 104 13.33 22.84 10.55
CA LEU A 104 12.54 21.66 10.23
C LEU A 104 13.37 20.75 9.34
N ASN A 105 13.60 19.52 9.77
CA ASN A 105 14.18 18.50 8.92
C ASN A 105 13.04 17.70 8.26
N PRO A 106 12.72 17.96 6.98
CA PRO A 106 11.55 17.37 6.34
C PRO A 106 11.59 15.84 6.31
N TYR A 107 12.78 15.23 6.34
CA TYR A 107 12.91 13.77 6.35
C TYR A 107 12.66 13.19 7.74
N ILE A 108 13.10 13.87 8.80
CA ILE A 108 12.83 13.46 10.18
C ILE A 108 11.34 13.68 10.51
N GLU A 109 10.78 14.82 10.13
CA GLU A 109 9.35 15.11 10.34
C GLU A 109 8.45 14.16 9.56
N TYR A 110 8.80 13.82 8.31
CA TYR A 110 8.08 12.81 7.54
C TYR A 110 8.13 11.43 8.22
N GLN A 111 9.28 11.04 8.79
CA GLN A 111 9.39 9.81 9.59
C GLN A 111 8.60 9.91 10.91
N GLY A 112 8.52 11.09 11.52
CA GLY A 112 7.76 11.40 12.74
C GLY A 112 6.25 11.47 12.53
N LEU A 113 5.80 11.73 11.30
CA LEU A 113 4.38 11.78 10.93
C LEU A 113 3.65 10.49 11.30
N TYR A 114 4.29 9.34 11.14
CA TYR A 114 3.71 8.04 11.55
C TYR A 114 3.56 7.91 13.07
N PHE A 115 4.40 8.59 13.86
CA PHE A 115 4.29 8.61 15.31
C PHE A 115 3.15 9.55 15.75
N LEU A 116 3.04 10.73 15.13
CA LEU A 116 1.95 11.69 15.33
C LEU A 116 0.59 11.12 14.94
N LEU A 117 0.49 10.44 13.79
CA LEU A 117 -0.74 9.80 13.32
C LEU A 117 -1.21 8.67 14.24
N VAL A 118 -0.27 8.02 14.94
CA VAL A 118 -0.59 6.99 15.96
C VAL A 118 -1.05 7.60 17.28
N GLN A 119 -0.66 8.84 17.60
CA GLN A 119 -1.02 9.53 18.85
C GLN A 119 -2.37 10.26 18.79
N LEU A 120 -3.00 10.36 17.61
CA LEU A 120 -4.34 10.91 17.49
C LEU A 120 -5.33 10.10 18.35
N LYS A 121 -6.12 10.80 19.18
CA LYS A 121 -7.06 10.17 20.13
C LYS A 121 -8.10 9.31 19.41
N GLU A 122 -8.64 8.32 20.12
CA GLU A 122 -9.74 7.45 19.66
C GLU A 122 -11.00 8.21 19.18
N SER A 123 -11.18 9.45 19.63
CA SER A 123 -12.22 10.36 19.17
C SER A 123 -11.93 11.03 17.82
N ASP A 124 -10.66 11.13 17.41
CA ASP A 124 -10.22 12.00 16.32
C ASP A 124 -9.75 11.23 15.07
N ASP A 125 -9.11 10.05 15.18
CA ASP A 125 -8.84 9.14 14.03
C ASP A 125 -8.38 7.70 14.40
N ALA A 126 -8.50 7.24 15.66
CA ALA A 126 -7.85 5.98 16.04
C ALA A 126 -8.59 4.67 15.65
N GLN A 127 -9.83 4.73 15.17
CA GLN A 127 -10.53 3.49 14.76
C GLN A 127 -10.12 3.01 13.36
N GLY A 128 -9.50 3.85 12.52
CA GLY A 128 -9.24 3.56 11.11
C GLY A 128 -7.78 3.44 10.70
N HIS A 129 -6.85 4.13 11.37
CA HIS A 129 -5.48 4.27 10.85
C HIS A 129 -4.68 2.96 10.83
N LEU A 130 -4.65 2.23 11.94
CA LEU A 130 -4.01 0.91 12.01
C LEU A 130 -4.73 -0.12 11.15
N GLY A 131 -6.07 -0.07 11.12
CA GLY A 131 -6.88 -0.92 10.25
C GLY A 131 -6.54 -0.67 8.77
N ARG A 132 -6.35 0.60 8.39
CA ARG A 132 -5.95 1.02 7.05
C ARG A 132 -4.53 0.56 6.70
N ILE A 133 -3.56 0.74 7.60
CA ILE A 133 -2.18 0.27 7.37
C ILE A 133 -2.16 -1.26 7.22
N ALA A 134 -2.86 -1.98 8.11
CA ALA A 134 -2.95 -3.44 8.06
C ALA A 134 -3.67 -3.90 6.78
N ALA A 135 -4.79 -3.30 6.42
CA ALA A 135 -5.53 -3.63 5.20
C ALA A 135 -4.72 -3.33 3.93
N GLN A 136 -3.98 -2.22 3.89
CA GLN A 136 -3.06 -1.92 2.81
C GLN A 136 -1.94 -2.95 2.71
N PHE A 137 -1.40 -3.43 3.84
CA PHE A 137 -0.41 -4.50 3.84
C PHE A 137 -0.99 -5.81 3.27
N PHE A 138 -2.15 -6.26 3.75
CA PHE A 138 -2.81 -7.46 3.25
C PHE A 138 -3.21 -7.34 1.78
N LEU A 139 -3.72 -6.19 1.34
CA LEU A 139 -4.01 -5.92 -0.06
C LEU A 139 -2.77 -6.09 -0.93
N THR A 140 -1.61 -5.59 -0.48
CA THR A 140 -0.34 -5.73 -1.24
C THR A 140 0.10 -7.18 -1.32
N ASN A 141 0.04 -7.92 -0.21
CA ASN A 141 0.42 -9.32 -0.17
C ASN A 141 -0.48 -10.20 -1.03
N ASN A 142 -1.79 -9.96 -0.98
CA ASN A 142 -2.74 -10.69 -1.81
C ASN A 142 -2.54 -10.34 -3.30
N THR A 143 -2.22 -9.09 -3.62
CA THR A 143 -1.90 -8.68 -5.01
C THR A 143 -0.63 -9.35 -5.52
N LEU A 144 0.39 -9.53 -4.67
CA LEU A 144 1.58 -10.33 -5.01
C LEU A 144 1.21 -11.75 -5.41
N VAL A 145 0.35 -12.40 -4.62
CA VAL A 145 -0.15 -13.75 -4.93
C VAL A 145 -0.92 -13.75 -6.24
N SER A 146 -1.73 -12.72 -6.53
CA SER A 146 -2.41 -12.58 -7.82
C SER A 146 -1.42 -12.59 -8.99
N TYR A 147 -0.33 -11.82 -8.93
CA TYR A 147 0.68 -11.84 -10.00
C TYR A 147 1.38 -13.20 -10.15
N VAL A 148 1.66 -13.90 -9.04
CA VAL A 148 2.19 -15.28 -9.09
C VAL A 148 1.20 -16.22 -9.78
N ILE A 149 -0.09 -16.13 -9.46
CA ILE A 149 -1.14 -16.92 -10.13
C ILE A 149 -1.15 -16.62 -11.63
N GLY A 150 -1.07 -15.35 -12.03
CA GLY A 150 -0.99 -14.95 -13.44
C GLY A 150 0.23 -15.55 -14.15
N ILE A 151 1.40 -15.55 -13.51
CA ILE A 151 2.63 -16.16 -14.04
C ILE A 151 2.43 -17.66 -14.24
N VAL A 152 1.94 -18.36 -13.21
CA VAL A 152 1.69 -19.80 -13.26
C VAL A 152 0.67 -20.14 -14.36
N ALA A 153 -0.44 -19.41 -14.44
CA ALA A 153 -1.46 -19.60 -15.47
C ALA A 153 -0.87 -19.42 -16.88
N THR A 154 -0.08 -18.37 -17.09
CA THR A 154 0.59 -18.10 -18.38
C THR A 154 1.56 -19.22 -18.76
N LEU A 155 2.37 -19.69 -17.81
CA LEU A 155 3.32 -20.79 -18.04
C LEU A 155 2.59 -22.10 -18.37
N VAL A 156 1.57 -22.45 -17.58
CA VAL A 156 0.78 -23.66 -17.80
C VAL A 156 0.13 -23.64 -19.19
N LEU A 157 -0.53 -22.54 -19.55
CA LEU A 157 -1.13 -22.38 -20.89
C LEU A 157 -0.09 -22.46 -22.00
N ALA A 158 1.06 -21.79 -21.84
CA ALA A 158 2.08 -21.75 -22.88
C ALA A 158 2.74 -23.12 -23.12
N PHE A 159 3.04 -23.87 -22.06
CA PHE A 159 3.65 -25.20 -22.18
C PHE A 159 2.68 -26.30 -22.61
N THR A 160 1.38 -26.11 -22.37
CA THR A 160 0.37 -27.13 -22.74
C THR A 160 -0.08 -27.05 -24.18
N ARG A 161 0.08 -25.89 -24.84
CA ARG A 161 -0.49 -25.66 -26.17
C ARG A 161 0.54 -25.61 -27.29
N GLU A 162 1.65 -24.93 -27.06
CA GLU A 162 2.61 -24.67 -28.14
C GLU A 162 3.92 -25.42 -27.88
N PRO A 163 4.48 -26.10 -28.90
CA PRO A 163 5.80 -26.73 -28.78
C PRO A 163 6.93 -25.69 -28.65
N ILE A 164 6.67 -24.44 -29.06
CA ILE A 164 7.59 -23.31 -28.97
C ILE A 164 6.93 -22.21 -28.15
N PHE A 165 7.64 -21.70 -27.14
CA PHE A 165 7.10 -20.69 -26.24
C PHE A 165 6.80 -19.38 -27.00
N PRO A 166 5.53 -18.90 -27.04
CA PRO A 166 5.17 -17.76 -27.87
C PRO A 166 5.79 -16.47 -27.33
N LEU A 167 6.40 -15.67 -28.23
CA LEU A 167 7.06 -14.42 -27.87
C LEU A 167 6.14 -13.43 -27.11
N PRO A 168 4.85 -13.27 -27.46
CA PRO A 168 3.92 -12.46 -26.67
C PRO A 168 3.79 -12.92 -25.21
N ALA A 169 3.83 -14.22 -24.96
CA ALA A 169 3.78 -14.76 -23.60
C ALA A 169 5.06 -14.44 -22.81
N VAL A 170 6.22 -14.37 -23.48
CA VAL A 170 7.47 -13.92 -22.84
C VAL A 170 7.33 -12.47 -22.38
N PHE A 171 6.85 -11.58 -23.24
CA PHE A 171 6.64 -10.17 -22.86
C PHE A 171 5.63 -10.03 -21.72
N TYR A 172 4.55 -10.81 -21.75
CA TYR A 172 3.57 -10.80 -20.69
C TYR A 172 4.13 -11.29 -19.35
N LEU A 173 4.90 -12.39 -19.36
CA LEU A 173 5.60 -12.88 -18.18
C LEU A 173 6.60 -11.88 -17.63
N CYS A 174 7.36 -11.20 -18.49
CA CYS A 174 8.25 -10.12 -18.08
C CYS A 174 7.46 -8.98 -17.40
N GLY A 175 6.31 -8.58 -17.98
CA GLY A 175 5.42 -7.60 -17.38
C GLY A 175 4.92 -8.02 -15.99
N LEU A 176 4.42 -9.24 -15.85
CA LEU A 176 3.98 -9.78 -14.56
C LEU A 176 5.13 -9.88 -13.55
N ALA A 177 6.34 -10.24 -13.98
CA ALA A 177 7.52 -10.27 -13.12
C ALA A 177 7.90 -8.87 -12.64
N VAL A 178 7.82 -7.85 -13.49
CA VAL A 178 8.02 -6.45 -13.09
C VAL A 178 6.96 -6.03 -12.07
N CYS A 179 5.68 -6.33 -12.30
CA CYS A 179 4.61 -6.06 -11.34
C CYS A 179 4.87 -6.73 -9.98
N LEU A 180 5.27 -8.02 -9.99
CA LEU A 180 5.61 -8.78 -8.80
C LEU A 180 6.77 -8.13 -8.02
N VAL A 181 7.85 -7.74 -8.71
CA VAL A 181 9.02 -7.09 -8.08
C VAL A 181 8.63 -5.73 -7.49
N LEU A 182 7.89 -4.91 -8.22
CA LEU A 182 7.43 -3.61 -7.74
C LEU A 182 6.55 -3.76 -6.50
N SER A 183 5.56 -4.65 -6.53
CA SER A 183 4.70 -4.92 -5.38
C SER A 183 5.45 -5.50 -4.20
N TYR A 184 6.54 -6.26 -4.42
CA TYR A 184 7.37 -6.80 -3.36
C TYR A 184 8.09 -5.68 -2.60
N PHE A 185 8.71 -4.74 -3.32
CA PHE A 185 9.34 -3.58 -2.68
C PHE A 185 8.34 -2.73 -1.89
N VAL A 186 7.14 -2.52 -2.44
CA VAL A 186 6.05 -1.82 -1.71
C VAL A 186 5.61 -2.59 -0.47
N ALA A 187 5.52 -3.93 -0.53
CA ALA A 187 5.18 -4.76 0.63
C ALA A 187 6.23 -4.62 1.73
N VAL A 188 7.52 -4.57 1.37
CA VAL A 188 8.62 -4.33 2.33
C VAL A 188 8.48 -2.96 3.00
N ILE A 189 8.20 -1.90 2.24
CA ILE A 189 7.99 -0.55 2.79
C ILE A 189 6.78 -0.55 3.74
N ARG A 190 5.64 -1.10 3.31
CA ARG A 190 4.42 -1.20 4.13
C ARG A 190 4.64 -2.02 5.40
N PHE A 191 5.42 -3.09 5.34
CA PHE A 191 5.82 -3.87 6.50
C PHE A 191 6.63 -3.04 7.50
N ARG A 192 7.62 -2.27 7.03
CA ARG A 192 8.42 -1.38 7.90
C ARG A 192 7.54 -0.33 8.58
N VAL A 193 6.63 0.29 7.83
CA VAL A 193 5.67 1.27 8.38
C VAL A 193 4.80 0.62 9.44
N MET A 194 4.18 -0.51 9.14
CA MET A 194 3.35 -1.26 10.09
C MET A 194 4.11 -1.66 11.36
N ALA A 195 5.35 -2.15 11.22
CA ALA A 195 6.18 -2.53 12.36
C ALA A 195 6.53 -1.33 13.26
N LYS A 196 6.87 -0.19 12.66
CA LYS A 196 7.12 1.06 13.40
C LYS A 196 5.87 1.54 14.14
N SER A 197 4.71 1.53 13.48
CA SER A 197 3.43 1.92 14.09
C SER A 197 3.01 0.97 15.23
N LEU A 198 3.25 -0.34 15.12
CA LEU A 198 2.96 -1.28 16.21
C LEU A 198 3.89 -1.08 17.40
N ARG A 199 5.16 -0.74 17.15
CA ARG A 199 6.13 -0.47 18.21
C ARG A 199 5.75 0.79 19.00
N SER A 200 5.40 1.89 18.33
CA SER A 200 5.02 3.13 19.00
C SER A 200 3.80 2.95 19.91
N ILE A 201 2.79 2.18 19.49
CA ILE A 201 1.62 1.85 20.33
C ILE A 201 2.02 1.07 21.58
N ARG A 202 2.95 0.10 21.45
CA ARG A 202 3.43 -0.67 22.61
C ARG A 202 4.15 0.23 23.60
N GLU A 203 4.96 1.17 23.11
CA GLU A 203 5.69 2.13 23.94
C GLU A 203 4.73 3.08 24.67
N ILE A 204 3.71 3.62 23.98
CA ILE A 204 2.64 4.45 24.58
C ILE A 204 1.85 3.66 25.64
N LYS A 205 1.45 2.42 25.34
CA LYS A 205 0.75 1.56 26.31
C LYS A 205 1.61 1.24 27.53
N LYS A 206 2.93 1.09 27.35
CA LYS A 206 3.86 0.84 28.46
C LYS A 206 4.02 2.09 29.34
N GLN A 207 4.04 3.29 28.76
CA GLN A 207 4.04 4.55 29.51
C GLN A 207 2.73 4.74 30.28
N ASN A 208 1.58 4.65 29.60
CA ASN A 208 0.26 4.80 30.23
C ASN A 208 -0.04 3.69 31.27
N GLY A 209 0.51 2.49 31.09
CA GLY A 209 0.42 1.38 32.05
C GLY A 209 1.40 1.50 33.22
N SER A 210 2.48 2.28 33.07
CA SER A 210 3.43 2.63 34.14
C SER A 210 2.95 3.84 34.96
N ASP A 211 2.19 4.75 34.33
CA ASP A 211 1.63 5.98 34.91
C ASP A 211 0.34 5.76 35.72
N ALA A 212 -0.17 4.53 35.81
CA ALA A 212 -1.17 4.19 36.83
C ALA A 212 -0.62 4.28 38.28
N SER A 213 0.66 4.64 38.45
CA SER A 213 1.27 4.88 39.76
C SER A 213 1.62 6.34 40.07
N LYS A 214 1.61 7.29 39.12
CA LYS A 214 1.80 8.74 39.41
C LYS A 214 1.22 9.63 38.31
N PRO A 215 0.49 10.71 38.66
CA PRO A 215 0.20 11.78 37.72
C PRO A 215 1.42 12.70 37.67
N GLU A 216 2.18 12.70 36.58
CA GLU A 216 3.12 13.79 36.29
C GLU A 216 2.75 14.47 34.98
N GLU A 217 2.63 15.80 35.08
CA GLU A 217 2.38 16.73 33.99
C GLU A 217 3.41 16.52 32.87
N ILE A 218 2.93 16.18 31.67
CA ILE A 218 3.78 16.09 30.48
C ILE A 218 4.14 17.52 30.06
N ASN A 219 5.29 17.99 30.53
CA ASN A 219 5.95 19.20 30.07
C ASN A 219 6.80 18.83 28.84
N VAL A 220 6.23 18.95 27.64
CA VAL A 220 6.95 18.65 26.39
C VAL A 220 7.93 19.78 26.09
N ARG A 221 9.17 19.66 26.59
CA ARG A 221 10.33 20.35 26.00
C ARG A 221 10.87 19.50 24.86
N ILE A 222 10.59 19.91 23.63
CA ILE A 222 11.25 19.41 22.42
C ILE A 222 12.65 20.03 22.38
N LEU A 223 13.68 19.18 22.39
CA LEU A 223 15.08 19.52 22.08
C LEU A 223 15.37 19.19 20.61
#